data_AF-A0A5M9NV57-F1
#
_entry.id   AF-A0A5M9NV57-F1
#
_cell.length_a   1.000
_cell.length_b   1.000
_cell.length_c   1.000
_cell.angle_alpha   90.00
_cell.angle_beta   90.00
_cell.angle_gamma   90.00
#
_symmetry.space_group_name_H-M   'P 1'
#
loop_
_entity.id
_entity.type
_entity.pdbx_description
1 polymer ?
#
loop_
_entity_poly.entity_id
_entity_poly.type
_entity_poly.pdbx_seq_one_letter_code
_entity_poly.pdbx_strand_id
1 'polypeptide(L)' 'MEQIERLREKLNLLVIESEDLYKGEILEISQQLDRLIYLQYRKVNGSEISI' A
#
# COMPACT_ATOMS: atom_id res chain seq x y z
N MET A 1 6.73 3.85 8.13
CA MET A 1 6.67 2.37 7.98
C MET A 1 5.40 1.80 8.60
N GLU A 2 4.99 2.23 9.79
CA GLU A 2 3.79 1.71 10.48
C GLU A 2 2.49 1.71 9.65
N GLN A 3 2.24 2.75 8.85
CA GLN A 3 1.06 2.80 7.96
C GLN A 3 1.08 1.77 6.82
N ILE A 4 2.26 1.47 6.26
CA ILE A 4 2.39 0.49 5.17
C ILE A 4 2.09 -0.91 5.71
N GLU A 5 2.62 -1.24 6.89
CA GLU A 5 2.38 -2.53 7.53
C GLU A 5 0.90 -2.73 7.89
N ARG A 6 0.25 -1.72 8.47
CA ARG A 6 -1.20 -1.77 8.77
C ARG A 6 -2.07 -2.00 7.53
N LEU A 7 -1.75 -1.34 6.41
CA LEU A 7 -2.50 -1.54 5.17
C LEU A 7 -2.22 -2.93 4.56
N ARG A 8 -1.00 -3.44 4.68
CA ARG A 8 -0.64 -4.79 4.22
C ARG A 8 -1.41 -5.86 5.00
N GLU A 9 -1.47 -5.73 6.33
CA GLU A 9 -2.25 -6.64 7.18
C GLU A 9 -3.74 -6.61 6.84
N LYS A 10 -4.32 -5.42 6.65
CA LYS A 10 -5.73 -5.27 6.25
C LYS A 10 -6.01 -5.91 4.88
N LEU A 11 -5.13 -5.71 3.90
CA LEU A 11 -5.25 -6.33 2.58
C LEU A 11 -5.21 -7.86 2.68
N ASN A 12 -4.27 -8.40 3.46
CA ASN A 12 -4.12 -9.84 3.62
C ASN A 12 -5.37 -10.49 4.24
N LEU A 13 -5.98 -9.84 5.24
CA LEU A 13 -7.23 -10.33 5.84
C LEU A 13 -8.37 -10.38 4.81
N LEU A 14 -8.55 -9.29 4.04
CA LEU A 14 -9.60 -9.21 3.03
C LEU A 14 -9.42 -10.22 1.87
N VAL A 15 -8.17 -10.53 1.52
CA VAL A 15 -7.85 -11.50 0.46
C VAL A 15 -8.04 -12.95 0.93
N ILE A 16 -7.72 -13.24 2.20
CA ILE A 16 -7.86 -14.60 2.78
C ILE A 16 -9.33 -14.96 3.00
N GLU A 17 -10.18 -14.00 3.37
CA GLU A 17 -11.61 -14.19 3.66
C GLU A 17 -12.52 -14.15 2.42
N SER A 18 -11.96 -14.19 1.22
CA SER A 18 -12.65 -13.85 -0.04
C SER A 18 -13.81 -14.79 -0.42
N GLU A 19 -15.01 -14.46 0.07
CA GLU A 19 -16.23 -14.37 -0.75
C GLU A 19 -16.22 -13.03 -1.51
N ASP A 20 -16.81 -12.99 -2.72
CA ASP A 20 -16.73 -11.91 -3.74
C ASP A 20 -17.00 -10.45 -3.28
N LEU A 21 -17.46 -10.21 -2.04
CA LEU A 21 -17.86 -8.91 -1.50
C LEU A 21 -16.75 -7.86 -1.36
N TYR A 22 -15.47 -8.26 -1.25
CA TYR A 22 -14.39 -7.33 -0.88
C TYR A 22 -13.57 -6.75 -2.05
N LYS A 23 -13.95 -7.00 -3.30
CA LYS A 23 -13.14 -6.58 -4.47
C LYS A 23 -12.86 -5.07 -4.53
N GLY A 24 -13.82 -4.23 -4.13
CA GLY A 24 -13.66 -2.76 -4.11
C GLY A 24 -12.68 -2.29 -3.03
N GLU A 25 -12.81 -2.83 -1.82
CA GLU A 25 -11.93 -2.48 -0.69
C GLU A 25 -10.50 -2.99 -0.89
N ILE A 26 -10.34 -4.18 -1.47
CA ILE A 26 -9.03 -4.73 -1.88
C ILE A 26 -8.35 -3.80 -2.88
N LEU A 27 -9.08 -3.32 -3.90
CA LEU A 27 -8.54 -2.40 -4.89
C LEU A 27 -8.11 -1.07 -4.24
N GLU A 28 -8.95 -0.49 -3.39
CA GLU A 28 -8.66 0.77 -2.73
C GLU A 28 -7.41 0.67 -1.84
N ILE A 29 -7.33 -0.36 -1.00
CA ILE A 29 -6.18 -0.58 -0.11
C ILE A 29 -4.90 -0.82 -0.91
N SER A 30 -4.97 -1.55 -2.03
CA SER A 30 -3.83 -1.78 -2.92
C SER A 30 -3.29 -0.46 -3.50
N GLN A 31 -4.18 0.42 -3.96
CA GLN A 31 -3.79 1.73 -4.50
C GLN A 31 -3.17 2.64 -3.43
N GLN A 32 -3.66 2.57 -2.18
CA GLN A 32 -3.07 3.32 -1.06
C GLN A 32 -1.65 2.82 -0.75
N LEU A 33 -1.43 1.50 -0.76
CA LEU A 33 -0.11 0.90 -0.58
C LEU A 33 0.87 1.35 -1.68
N ASP A 34 0.46 1.27 -2.95
CA ASP A 34 1.31 1.68 -4.08
C ASP A 34 1.76 3.13 -3.96
N ARG A 35 0.84 4.03 -3.57
CA ARG A 35 1.16 5.44 -3.35
C ARG A 35 2.18 5.63 -2.24
N LEU A 36 2.03 4.93 -1.12
CA LEU A 36 2.96 5.03 0.00
C LEU A 36 4.34 4.47 -0.34
N ILE A 37 4.39 3.35 -1.06
CA ILE A 37 5.64 2.76 -1.55
C ILE A 37 6.33 3.72 -2.51
N TYR A 38 5.60 4.31 -3.46
CA TYR A 38 6.13 5.30 -4.38
C TYR A 38 6.70 6.52 -3.64
N LEU A 39 5.97 7.07 -2.68
CA LEU A 39 6.45 8.20 -1.88
C LEU A 39 7.69 7.85 -1.07
N GLN A 40 7.74 6.64 -0.51
CA GLN A 40 8.91 6.15 0.22
C GLN A 40 10.12 5.99 -0.71
N TYR A 41 9.93 5.38 -1.88
CA TYR A 41 10.97 5.25 -2.90
C TYR A 41 11.48 6.63 -3.35
N ARG A 42 10.57 7.57 -3.60
CA ARG A 42 10.93 8.95 -3.95
C ARG A 42 11.66 9.67 -2.83
N LYS A 43 11.33 9.41 -1.56
CA LYS A 43 12.05 10.00 -0.43
C LYS A 43 13.47 9.44 -0.30
N VAL A 44 13.63 8.13 -0.46
CA VAL A 44 14.92 7.45 -0.40
C VAL A 44 15.82 7.90 -1.56
N ASN A 45 15.30 7.90 -2.79
CA ASN A 45 16.10 8.20 -3.99
C ASN A 45 16.09 9.69 -4.40
N GLY A 46 15.12 10.47 -3.91
CA GLY A 46 15.06 11.93 -4.10
C GLY A 46 16.03 12.69 -3.20
N SER A 47 16.66 12.01 -2.22
CA SER A 47 17.81 12.55 -1.50
C SER A 47 19.10 12.49 -2.33
N GLU A 48 19.11 11.76 -3.46
CA GLU A 48 20.23 11.70 -4.42
C GLU A 48 20.06 12.62 -5.63
N ILE A 49 18.95 13.34 -5.75
CA ILE A 49 18.74 14.34 -6.81
C ILE A 49 18.59 15.71 -6.16
N SER A 50 19.71 16.20 -5.60
CA SER A 50 19.93 17.65 -5.50
C SER A 50 20.46 18.09 -6.86
N ILE A 51 19.65 18.84 -7.61
CA ILE A 51 20.07 19.59 -8.80
C ILE A 51 20.80 20.84 -8.33
#